data_AF-F2AVF5-F1
#
_entry.id   AF-F2AVF5-F1
#
_cell.length_a   1.000
_cell.length_b   1.000
_cell.length_c   1.000
_cell.angle_alpha   90.00
_cell.angle_beta   90.00
_cell.angle_gamma   90.00
#
_symmetry.space_group_name_H-M   'P 1'
#
loop_
_entity.id
_entity.type
_entity.pdbx_description
1 polymer ?
#
loop_
_entity_poly.entity_id
_entity_poly.type
_entity_poly.pdbx_seq_one_letter_code
_entity_poly.pdbx_strand_id
1 'polypeptide(L)'
;MTTDRATPNRLGISHLMMLTTGIGIALFVSRGIEHLRFPADAHYYNLASPSNVDALGMFIASIYGLCVTMFVIAVRDRDFWSSPGKTLALLFATMCVLNWSLEIIAATVTHVRMQNDLAFGTNDHRGFVIGIWYRDFAASVGYVACLPVLLWVVLKTRTQPVAWRIAWIGFLIFALLIIGDLHFGFRNQVGLTLRPWYFEIAIGIPICLLMLAVADSFARRRPMDWWTVLTAIPVASVWCIGIAIRLLA
;
A
#
# COMPACT_ATOMS: atom_id res chain seq x y z
N MET A 1 30.53 24.24 -24.02
CA MET A 1 29.35 23.37 -23.80
C MET A 1 28.67 23.84 -22.52
N THR A 2 27.56 24.56 -22.68
CA THR A 2 26.73 25.06 -21.59
C THR A 2 26.11 23.88 -20.88
N THR A 3 26.48 23.67 -19.61
CA THR A 3 25.74 22.80 -18.70
C THR A 3 24.37 23.43 -18.51
N ASP A 4 23.37 22.96 -19.26
CA ASP A 4 21.96 23.18 -18.93
C ASP A 4 21.74 22.63 -17.53
N ARG A 5 21.75 23.54 -16.55
CA ARG A 5 21.16 23.29 -15.24
C ARG A 5 19.67 23.10 -15.50
N ALA A 6 19.25 21.86 -15.72
CA ALA A 6 17.86 21.48 -15.73
C ALA A 6 17.22 22.11 -14.49
N THR A 7 16.38 23.11 -14.72
CA THR A 7 15.60 23.75 -13.66
C THR A 7 14.87 22.63 -12.93
N PRO A 8 14.88 22.60 -11.57
CA PRO A 8 14.12 21.59 -10.85
C PRO A 8 12.67 21.74 -11.31
N ASN A 9 12.16 20.71 -12.00
CA ASN A 9 10.81 20.67 -12.58
C ASN A 9 9.84 21.16 -11.50
N ARG A 10 9.35 22.40 -11.64
CA ARG A 10 8.42 23.00 -10.70
C ARG A 10 7.09 22.26 -10.82
N LEU A 11 6.42 22.03 -9.69
CA LEU A 11 5.10 21.41 -9.67
C LEU A 11 4.11 22.26 -10.47
N GLY A 12 3.87 21.89 -11.73
CA GLY A 12 2.89 22.54 -12.61
C GLY A 12 1.44 22.19 -12.25
N ILE A 13 0.49 23.03 -12.68
CA ILE A 13 -0.96 22.82 -12.51
C ILE A 13 -1.40 21.48 -13.12
N SER A 14 -0.82 21.08 -14.25
CA SER A 14 -1.08 19.78 -14.88
C SER A 14 -0.78 18.60 -13.94
N HIS A 15 0.29 18.68 -13.15
CA HIS A 15 0.62 17.65 -12.16
C HIS A 15 -0.42 17.61 -11.03
N LEU A 16 -0.87 18.77 -10.55
CA LEU A 16 -1.93 18.86 -9.55
C LEU A 16 -3.26 18.26 -10.06
N MET A 17 -3.63 18.53 -11.31
CA MET A 17 -4.83 17.95 -11.93
C MET A 17 -4.70 16.42 -12.12
N MET A 18 -3.52 15.93 -12.45
CA MET A 18 -3.27 14.48 -12.51
C MET A 18 -3.40 13.85 -11.13
N LEU A 19 -2.89 14.50 -10.08
CA LEU A 19 -2.97 13.99 -8.70
C LEU A 19 -4.41 13.87 -8.23
N THR A 20 -5.24 14.89 -8.44
CA THR A 20 -6.67 14.84 -8.09
C THR A 20 -7.41 13.78 -8.89
N THR A 21 -7.08 13.63 -10.18
CA THR A 21 -7.65 12.57 -11.03
C THR A 21 -7.30 11.18 -10.51
N GLY A 22 -6.03 10.92 -10.18
CA GLY A 22 -5.60 9.63 -9.66
C GLY A 22 -6.19 9.29 -8.30
N ILE A 23 -6.38 10.28 -7.43
CA ILE A 23 -7.15 10.13 -6.18
C ILE A 23 -8.59 9.70 -6.51
N GLY A 24 -9.27 10.40 -7.42
CA GLY A 24 -10.64 10.06 -7.82
C GLY A 24 -10.78 8.64 -8.36
N ILE A 25 -9.84 8.21 -9.22
CA ILE A 25 -9.80 6.83 -9.74
C ILE A 25 -9.60 5.83 -8.60
N ALA A 26 -8.71 6.10 -7.65
CA ALA A 26 -8.45 5.21 -6.53
C ALA A 26 -9.68 5.00 -5.64
N LEU A 27 -10.43 6.08 -5.37
CA LEU A 27 -11.70 6.01 -4.63
C LEU A 27 -12.73 5.17 -5.40
N PHE A 28 -12.83 5.37 -6.71
CA PHE A 28 -13.75 4.61 -7.55
C PHE A 28 -13.39 3.11 -7.60
N VAL A 29 -12.11 2.78 -7.77
CA VAL A 29 -11.64 1.38 -7.78
C VAL A 29 -11.91 0.71 -6.43
N SER A 30 -11.60 1.38 -5.32
CA SER A 30 -11.86 0.86 -3.97
C SER A 30 -13.34 0.51 -3.77
N ARG A 31 -14.23 1.43 -4.16
CA ARG A 31 -15.69 1.20 -4.08
C ARG A 31 -16.15 0.12 -5.05
N GLY A 32 -15.61 0.08 -6.26
CA GLY A 32 -15.93 -0.95 -7.25
C GLY A 32 -15.61 -2.35 -6.76
N ILE A 33 -14.47 -2.54 -6.11
CA ILE A 33 -14.06 -3.82 -5.50
C ILE A 33 -15.05 -4.25 -4.41
N GLU A 34 -15.44 -3.34 -3.50
CA GLU A 34 -16.42 -3.63 -2.45
C GLU A 34 -17.76 -4.08 -3.05
N HIS A 35 -18.23 -3.40 -4.09
CA HIS A 35 -19.48 -3.75 -4.77
C HIS A 35 -19.40 -5.10 -5.49
N LEU A 36 -18.27 -5.40 -6.15
CA LEU A 36 -18.05 -6.70 -6.81
C LEU A 36 -18.06 -7.85 -5.80
N ARG A 37 -17.44 -7.64 -4.64
CA ARG A 37 -17.33 -8.62 -3.55
C ARG A 37 -18.64 -8.82 -2.79
N PHE A 38 -19.56 -7.85 -2.87
CA PHE A 38 -20.75 -7.81 -2.04
C PHE A 38 -21.62 -9.09 -2.06
N PRO A 39 -21.87 -9.77 -3.18
CA PRO A 39 -22.66 -11.01 -3.14
C PRO A 39 -22.06 -12.11 -2.27
N ALA A 40 -20.72 -12.23 -2.26
CA ALA A 40 -20.04 -13.16 -1.37
C ALA A 40 -20.09 -12.67 0.09
N ASP A 41 -19.91 -11.37 0.31
CA ASP A 41 -20.01 -10.76 1.64
C ASP A 41 -21.42 -10.92 2.24
N ALA A 42 -22.48 -10.75 1.43
CA ALA A 42 -23.87 -10.94 1.81
C ALA A 42 -24.16 -12.40 2.19
N HIS A 43 -23.67 -13.36 1.40
CA HIS A 43 -23.87 -14.79 1.65
C HIS A 43 -23.11 -15.29 2.90
N TYR A 44 -21.83 -14.94 3.04
CA TYR A 44 -21.00 -15.48 4.12
C TYR A 44 -21.11 -14.72 5.45
N TYR A 45 -21.51 -13.44 5.42
CA TYR A 45 -21.60 -12.61 6.61
C TYR A 45 -23.01 -12.08 6.89
N ASN A 46 -24.03 -12.56 6.16
CA ASN A 46 -25.44 -12.18 6.31
C ASN A 46 -25.65 -10.65 6.22
N LEU A 47 -24.94 -9.98 5.31
CA LEU A 47 -25.03 -8.54 5.13
C LEU A 47 -26.18 -8.17 4.20
N ALA A 48 -27.05 -7.25 4.66
CA ALA A 48 -28.20 -6.80 3.88
C ALA A 48 -27.85 -5.79 2.78
N SER A 49 -26.73 -5.07 2.93
CA SER A 49 -26.25 -4.07 1.97
C SER A 49 -24.73 -3.95 2.04
N PRO A 50 -24.08 -3.38 1.02
CA PRO A 50 -22.67 -3.00 1.11
C PRO A 50 -22.45 -2.15 2.37
N SER A 51 -21.28 -2.29 2.99
CA SER A 51 -20.92 -1.48 4.15
C SER A 51 -20.98 0.02 3.79
N ASN A 52 -21.35 0.83 4.79
CA ASN A 52 -21.21 2.28 4.71
C ASN A 52 -19.77 2.64 4.32
N VAL A 53 -19.60 3.82 3.70
CA VAL A 53 -18.29 4.30 3.27
C VAL A 53 -17.34 4.32 4.47
N ASP A 54 -16.34 3.44 4.45
CA ASP A 54 -15.29 3.42 5.46
C ASP A 54 -14.36 4.62 5.22
N ALA A 55 -14.46 5.62 6.09
CA ALA A 55 -13.68 6.86 5.97
C ALA A 55 -12.17 6.59 6.00
N LEU A 56 -11.72 5.62 6.80
CA LEU A 56 -10.30 5.26 6.90
C LEU A 56 -9.83 4.55 5.63
N GLY A 57 -10.60 3.58 5.13
CA GLY A 57 -10.36 2.90 3.86
C GLY A 57 -10.30 3.87 2.68
N MET A 58 -11.22 4.83 2.60
CA MET A 58 -11.22 5.86 1.56
C MET A 58 -10.02 6.80 1.67
N PHE A 59 -9.59 7.12 2.89
CA PHE A 59 -8.38 7.91 3.09
C PHE A 59 -7.14 7.15 2.61
N ILE A 60 -7.00 5.87 2.96
CA ILE A 60 -5.90 5.01 2.46
C ILE A 60 -5.93 4.92 0.92
N ALA A 61 -7.11 4.73 0.32
CA ALA A 61 -7.26 4.70 -1.13
C ALA A 61 -6.81 6.01 -1.80
N SER A 62 -7.09 7.16 -1.19
CA SER A 62 -6.62 8.46 -1.71
C SER A 62 -5.09 8.56 -1.77
N ILE A 63 -4.40 8.01 -0.78
CA ILE A 63 -2.92 8.00 -0.73
C ILE A 63 -2.35 7.07 -1.79
N TYR A 64 -2.97 5.91 -1.99
CA TYR A 64 -2.63 5.04 -3.11
C TYR A 64 -2.81 5.74 -4.46
N GLY A 65 -3.90 6.47 -4.67
CA GLY A 65 -4.12 7.28 -5.87
C GLY A 65 -3.04 8.35 -6.06
N LEU A 66 -2.65 9.03 -4.98
CA LEU A 66 -1.53 9.98 -4.98
C LEU A 66 -0.22 9.30 -5.39
N CYS A 67 0.14 8.17 -4.76
CA CYS A 67 1.39 7.46 -5.02
C CYS A 67 1.45 6.89 -6.45
N VAL A 68 0.35 6.33 -6.96
CA VAL A 68 0.26 5.84 -8.35
C VAL A 68 0.48 6.99 -9.34
N THR A 69 -0.16 8.14 -9.10
CA THR A 69 0.01 9.30 -9.99
C THR A 69 1.44 9.83 -9.93
N MET A 70 1.98 9.98 -8.72
CA MET A 70 3.37 10.39 -8.52
C MET A 70 4.34 9.46 -9.24
N PHE A 71 4.09 8.15 -9.21
CA PHE A 71 4.87 7.18 -9.96
C PHE A 71 4.77 7.40 -11.48
N VAL A 72 3.57 7.58 -12.02
CA VAL A 72 3.36 7.84 -13.46
C VAL A 72 4.13 9.09 -13.93
N ILE A 73 4.11 10.16 -13.13
CA ILE A 73 4.86 11.38 -13.46
C ILE A 73 6.37 11.10 -13.33
N ALA A 74 6.80 10.39 -12.28
CA ALA A 74 8.21 10.09 -12.04
C ALA A 74 8.86 9.21 -13.11
N VAL A 75 8.12 8.28 -13.72
CA VAL A 75 8.61 7.43 -14.84
C VAL A 75 9.08 8.28 -16.03
N ARG A 76 8.46 9.44 -16.25
CA ARG A 76 8.84 10.34 -17.36
C ARG A 76 10.15 11.09 -17.11
N ASP A 77 10.58 11.21 -15.86
CA ASP A 77 11.72 12.04 -15.45
C ASP A 77 13.09 11.32 -15.56
N ARG A 78 13.11 10.04 -15.97
CA ARG A 78 14.26 9.14 -16.24
C ARG A 78 15.25 8.87 -15.09
N ASP A 79 15.54 9.83 -14.23
CA ASP A 79 16.39 9.65 -13.04
C ASP A 79 15.54 9.28 -11.81
N PHE A 80 15.09 8.02 -11.80
CA PHE A 80 14.12 7.52 -10.83
C PHE A 80 14.76 7.17 -9.48
N TRP A 81 15.94 6.55 -9.51
CA TRP A 81 16.59 5.93 -8.36
C TRP A 81 17.37 6.91 -7.49
N SER A 82 17.64 8.12 -7.97
CA SER A 82 18.30 9.17 -7.20
C SER A 82 17.38 9.84 -6.17
N SER A 83 16.06 9.77 -6.40
CA SER A 83 15.05 10.39 -5.54
C SER A 83 14.39 9.38 -4.59
N PRO A 84 14.47 9.60 -3.27
CA PRO A 84 13.74 8.80 -2.30
C PRO A 84 12.22 8.88 -2.49
N GLY A 85 11.69 10.06 -2.80
CA GLY A 85 10.25 10.25 -3.05
C GLY A 85 9.73 9.50 -4.26
N LYS A 86 10.49 9.49 -5.37
CA LYS A 86 10.14 8.67 -6.54
C LYS A 86 10.16 7.19 -6.17
N THR A 87 11.22 6.74 -5.48
CA THR A 87 11.33 5.36 -4.98
C THR A 87 10.13 4.96 -4.12
N LEU A 88 9.72 5.84 -3.20
CA LEU A 88 8.55 5.64 -2.34
C LEU A 88 7.26 5.55 -3.18
N ALA A 89 7.09 6.43 -4.16
CA ALA A 89 5.96 6.38 -5.08
C ALA A 89 5.89 5.04 -5.82
N LEU A 90 7.01 4.49 -6.30
CA LEU A 90 7.04 3.14 -6.90
C LEU A 90 6.60 2.07 -5.92
N LEU A 91 7.13 2.07 -4.69
CA LEU A 91 6.78 1.04 -3.70
C LEU A 91 5.27 1.03 -3.43
N PHE A 92 4.70 2.19 -3.13
CA PHE A 92 3.27 2.30 -2.85
C PHE A 92 2.40 2.10 -4.09
N ALA A 93 2.83 2.56 -5.27
CA ALA A 93 2.12 2.31 -6.52
C ALA A 93 2.12 0.80 -6.85
N THR A 94 3.23 0.11 -6.65
CA THR A 94 3.34 -1.33 -6.91
C THR A 94 2.49 -2.12 -5.91
N MET A 95 2.55 -1.78 -4.62
CA MET A 95 1.69 -2.38 -3.61
C MET A 95 0.21 -2.15 -3.92
N CYS A 96 -0.16 -0.94 -4.32
CA CYS A 96 -1.51 -0.57 -4.73
C CYS A 96 -2.00 -1.39 -5.92
N VAL A 97 -1.24 -1.41 -7.03
CA VAL A 97 -1.62 -2.14 -8.25
C VAL A 97 -1.73 -3.63 -7.98
N LEU A 98 -0.78 -4.21 -7.23
CA LEU A 98 -0.85 -5.62 -6.84
C LEU A 98 -2.07 -5.89 -5.97
N ASN A 99 -2.31 -5.08 -4.94
CA ASN A 99 -3.44 -5.25 -4.03
C ASN A 99 -4.78 -5.16 -4.76
N TRP A 100 -5.01 -4.10 -5.53
CA TRP A 100 -6.25 -3.94 -6.29
C TRP A 100 -6.43 -5.06 -7.32
N SER A 101 -5.38 -5.47 -8.02
CA SER A 101 -5.50 -6.55 -9.01
C SER A 101 -5.89 -7.87 -8.34
N LEU A 102 -5.28 -8.20 -7.21
CA LEU A 102 -5.58 -9.42 -6.47
C LEU A 102 -6.98 -9.39 -5.84
N GLU A 103 -7.39 -8.25 -5.28
CA GLU A 103 -8.75 -8.05 -4.75
C GLU A 103 -9.81 -8.14 -5.87
N ILE A 104 -9.56 -7.52 -7.04
CA ILE A 104 -10.46 -7.61 -8.19
C ILE A 104 -10.58 -9.05 -8.67
N ILE A 105 -9.47 -9.78 -8.78
CA ILE A 105 -9.48 -11.20 -9.17
C ILE A 105 -10.30 -12.01 -8.16
N ALA A 106 -10.02 -11.85 -6.86
CA ALA A 106 -10.72 -12.57 -5.82
C ALA A 106 -12.23 -12.26 -5.82
N ALA A 107 -12.59 -10.98 -5.86
CA ALA A 107 -13.98 -10.51 -5.90
C ALA A 107 -14.71 -11.00 -7.16
N THR A 108 -14.07 -10.95 -8.33
CA THR A 108 -14.68 -11.40 -9.59
C THR A 108 -14.91 -12.91 -9.59
N VAL A 109 -13.91 -13.69 -9.15
CA VAL A 109 -14.01 -15.15 -9.06
C VAL A 109 -15.13 -15.55 -8.10
N THR A 110 -15.19 -14.95 -6.90
CA THR A 110 -16.25 -15.26 -5.94
C THR A 110 -17.61 -14.78 -6.42
N HIS A 111 -17.70 -13.61 -7.04
CA HIS A 111 -18.93 -13.09 -7.62
C HIS A 111 -19.54 -14.06 -8.63
N VAL A 112 -18.75 -14.50 -9.62
CA VAL A 112 -19.20 -15.45 -10.65
C VAL A 112 -19.62 -16.78 -10.02
N ARG A 113 -18.90 -17.26 -9.01
CA ARG A 113 -19.26 -18.51 -8.32
C ARG A 113 -20.56 -18.38 -7.52
N MET A 114 -20.81 -17.22 -6.91
CA MET A 114 -22.04 -16.96 -6.15
C MET A 114 -23.30 -16.90 -7.02
N GLN A 115 -23.16 -16.64 -8.32
CA GLN A 115 -24.27 -16.72 -9.27
C GLN A 115 -24.69 -18.16 -9.59
N ASN A 116 -23.87 -19.15 -9.23
CA ASN A 116 -24.16 -20.55 -9.47
C ASN A 116 -24.65 -21.22 -8.19
N ASP A 117 -25.82 -21.86 -8.28
CA ASP A 117 -26.37 -22.66 -7.19
C ASP A 117 -25.52 -23.89 -6.93
N LEU A 118 -25.37 -24.22 -5.64
CA LEU A 118 -24.71 -25.44 -5.21
C LEU A 118 -25.71 -26.59 -5.22
N ALA A 119 -25.26 -27.76 -5.71
CA ALA A 119 -26.03 -28.97 -5.59
C ALA A 119 -26.26 -29.31 -4.10
N PHE A 120 -27.43 -29.86 -3.80
CA PHE A 120 -27.80 -30.23 -2.43
C PHE A 120 -26.74 -31.13 -1.79
N GLY A 121 -26.31 -30.81 -0.57
CA GLY A 121 -25.33 -31.57 0.19
C GLY A 121 -23.86 -31.34 -0.19
N THR A 122 -23.55 -30.39 -1.09
CA THR A 122 -22.16 -30.03 -1.39
C THR A 122 -21.62 -28.99 -0.41
N ASN A 123 -20.34 -29.13 -0.05
CA ASN A 123 -19.63 -28.15 0.78
C ASN A 123 -19.41 -26.85 -0.01
N ASP A 124 -19.72 -25.71 0.60
CA ASP A 124 -19.56 -24.41 -0.04
C ASP A 124 -18.08 -23.98 -0.04
N HIS A 125 -17.43 -24.13 -1.19
CA HIS A 125 -16.06 -23.68 -1.43
C HIS A 125 -15.97 -22.44 -2.32
N ARG A 126 -17.10 -21.77 -2.61
CA ARG A 126 -17.15 -20.69 -3.60
C ARG A 126 -16.28 -19.49 -3.20
N GLY A 127 -16.15 -19.24 -1.89
CA GLY A 127 -15.31 -18.19 -1.28
C GLY A 127 -13.80 -18.48 -1.25
N PHE A 128 -13.34 -19.67 -1.65
CA PHE A 128 -11.92 -19.99 -1.65
C PHE A 128 -11.29 -19.80 -3.04
N VAL A 129 -10.31 -18.92 -3.15
CA VAL A 129 -9.53 -18.67 -4.37
C VAL A 129 -8.18 -19.36 -4.22
N ILE A 130 -7.98 -20.47 -4.95
CA ILE A 130 -6.76 -21.30 -4.88
C ILE A 130 -6.46 -21.70 -3.41
N GLY A 131 -7.49 -22.14 -2.68
CA GLY A 131 -7.36 -22.59 -1.29
C GLY A 131 -7.23 -21.47 -0.24
N ILE A 132 -7.20 -20.20 -0.64
CA ILE A 132 -7.16 -19.05 0.28
C ILE A 132 -8.54 -18.39 0.34
N TRP A 133 -8.98 -18.00 1.53
CA TRP A 133 -10.24 -17.26 1.68
C TRP A 133 -10.16 -15.92 0.93
N TYR A 134 -11.19 -15.57 0.16
CA TYR A 134 -11.13 -14.44 -0.76
C TYR A 134 -10.77 -13.10 -0.10
N ARG A 135 -11.16 -12.87 1.16
CA ARG A 135 -10.81 -11.65 1.91
C ARG A 135 -9.34 -11.58 2.30
N ASP A 136 -8.67 -12.73 2.39
CA ASP A 136 -7.26 -12.84 2.76
C ASP A 136 -6.35 -13.02 1.54
N PHE A 137 -6.93 -13.18 0.34
CA PHE A 137 -6.21 -13.51 -0.88
C PHE A 137 -5.16 -12.45 -1.25
N ALA A 138 -5.58 -11.18 -1.29
CA ALA A 138 -4.68 -10.09 -1.66
C ALA A 138 -3.56 -9.90 -0.65
N ALA A 139 -3.84 -10.02 0.66
CA ALA A 139 -2.81 -9.97 1.69
C ALA A 139 -1.83 -11.16 1.56
N SER A 140 -2.36 -12.39 1.51
CA SER A 140 -1.55 -13.61 1.50
C SER A 140 -0.59 -13.67 0.32
N VAL A 141 -1.08 -13.32 -0.88
CA VAL A 141 -0.28 -13.37 -2.11
C VAL A 141 0.54 -12.07 -2.30
N GLY A 142 -0.04 -10.92 -1.99
CA GLY A 142 0.52 -9.60 -2.29
C GLY A 142 1.82 -9.31 -1.56
N TYR A 143 1.92 -9.67 -0.27
CA TYR A 143 3.15 -9.45 0.49
C TYR A 143 4.31 -10.32 -0.02
N VAL A 144 4.03 -11.55 -0.46
CA VAL A 144 5.06 -12.40 -1.07
C VAL A 144 5.47 -11.85 -2.43
N ALA A 145 4.51 -11.44 -3.25
CA ALA A 145 4.74 -10.87 -4.57
C ALA A 145 5.52 -9.54 -4.53
N CYS A 146 5.48 -8.80 -3.43
CA CYS A 146 6.22 -7.54 -3.30
C CYS A 146 7.70 -7.72 -2.89
N LEU A 147 8.10 -8.90 -2.39
CA LEU A 147 9.48 -9.15 -1.96
C LEU A 147 10.54 -8.89 -3.06
N PRO A 148 10.38 -9.38 -4.30
CA PRO A 148 11.35 -9.10 -5.37
C PRO A 148 11.51 -7.60 -5.64
N VAL A 149 10.41 -6.84 -5.55
CA VAL A 149 10.42 -5.39 -5.75
C VAL A 149 11.16 -4.69 -4.61
N LEU A 150 10.89 -5.08 -3.36
CA LEU A 150 11.59 -4.53 -2.18
C LEU A 150 13.09 -4.82 -2.23
N LEU A 151 13.48 -6.05 -2.58
CA LEU A 151 14.88 -6.43 -2.77
C LEU A 151 15.51 -5.61 -3.90
N TRP A 152 14.81 -5.44 -5.02
CA TRP A 152 15.27 -4.62 -6.14
C TRP A 152 15.50 -3.16 -5.73
N VAL A 153 14.58 -2.57 -4.95
CA VAL A 153 14.73 -1.22 -4.40
C VAL A 153 15.98 -1.13 -3.52
N VAL A 154 16.17 -2.06 -2.58
CA VAL A 154 17.35 -2.08 -1.69
C VAL A 154 18.66 -2.18 -2.50
N LEU A 155 18.67 -2.94 -3.59
CA LEU A 155 19.83 -3.08 -4.47
C LEU A 155 20.10 -1.82 -5.31
N LYS A 156 19.06 -1.19 -5.87
CA LYS A 156 19.20 -0.04 -6.77
C LYS A 156 19.45 1.28 -6.06
N THR A 157 19.01 1.42 -4.81
CA THR A 157 19.14 2.67 -4.03
C THR A 157 20.41 2.73 -3.18
N ARG A 158 21.42 1.90 -3.47
CA ARG A 158 22.69 1.87 -2.71
C ARG A 158 23.45 3.21 -2.69
N THR A 159 23.19 4.07 -3.68
CA THR A 159 23.79 5.41 -3.81
C THR A 159 23.03 6.48 -3.00
N GLN A 160 21.83 6.18 -2.49
CA GLN A 160 21.08 7.10 -1.64
C GLN A 160 21.71 7.23 -0.24
N PRO A 161 21.41 8.30 0.51
CA PRO A 161 21.90 8.47 1.87
C PRO A 161 21.54 7.29 2.79
N VAL A 162 22.40 7.01 3.77
CA VAL A 162 22.27 5.86 4.67
C VAL A 162 20.91 5.80 5.36
N ALA A 163 20.36 6.95 5.81
CA ALA A 163 19.07 6.99 6.47
C ALA A 163 17.93 6.46 5.57
N TRP A 164 17.92 6.81 4.29
CA TRP A 164 16.95 6.30 3.31
C TRP A 164 17.14 4.82 3.03
N ARG A 165 18.40 4.37 2.93
CA ARG A 165 18.72 2.94 2.75
C ARG A 165 18.20 2.10 3.92
N ILE A 166 18.31 2.60 5.15
CA ILE A 166 17.75 1.94 6.34
C ILE A 166 16.22 1.88 6.25
N ALA A 167 15.56 2.95 5.78
CA ALA A 167 14.11 2.94 5.58
C ALA A 167 13.66 1.84 4.58
N TRP A 168 14.40 1.63 3.49
CA TRP A 168 14.11 0.54 2.53
C TRP A 168 14.26 -0.85 3.15
N ILE A 169 15.26 -1.05 4.00
CA ILE A 169 15.40 -2.27 4.80
C ILE A 169 14.21 -2.42 5.75
N GLY A 170 13.74 -1.32 6.35
CA GLY A 170 12.52 -1.29 7.15
C GLY A 170 11.29 -1.82 6.41
N PHE A 171 11.09 -1.43 5.15
CA PHE A 171 9.97 -1.95 4.33
C PHE A 171 10.12 -3.44 4.04
N LEU A 172 11.34 -3.92 3.83
CA LEU A 172 11.61 -5.35 3.67
C LEU A 172 11.32 -6.13 4.96
N ILE A 173 11.76 -5.61 6.11
CA ILE A 173 11.47 -6.21 7.43
C ILE A 173 9.96 -6.28 7.67
N PHE A 174 9.24 -5.19 7.40
CA PHE A 174 7.78 -5.17 7.49
C PHE A 174 7.14 -6.27 6.66
N ALA A 175 7.49 -6.39 5.36
CA ALA A 175 6.94 -7.43 4.51
C ALA A 175 7.24 -8.84 5.05
N LEU A 176 8.47 -9.08 5.52
CA LEU A 176 8.85 -10.36 6.13
C LEU A 176 8.08 -10.67 7.42
N LEU A 177 7.82 -9.66 8.27
CA LEU A 177 7.01 -9.82 9.48
C LEU A 177 5.56 -10.19 9.15
N ILE A 178 4.96 -9.56 8.13
CA ILE A 178 3.59 -9.88 7.72
C ILE A 178 3.52 -11.26 7.06
N ILE A 179 4.49 -11.63 6.22
CA ILE A 179 4.58 -12.99 5.67
C ILE A 179 4.76 -14.01 6.81
N GLY A 180 5.62 -13.69 7.78
CA GLY A 180 5.83 -14.43 9.02
C GLY A 180 4.53 -14.70 9.78
N ASP A 181 3.67 -13.69 9.88
CA ASP A 181 2.36 -13.82 10.50
C ASP A 181 1.41 -14.70 9.68
N LEU A 182 1.22 -14.35 8.41
CA LEU A 182 0.23 -15.00 7.54
C LEU A 182 0.55 -16.49 7.28
N HIS A 183 1.82 -16.87 7.19
CA HIS A 183 2.23 -18.22 6.79
C HIS A 183 2.79 -19.06 7.94
N PHE A 184 3.31 -18.43 8.99
CA PHE A 184 3.98 -19.12 10.09
C PHE A 184 3.41 -18.77 11.48
N GLY A 185 2.40 -17.89 11.54
CA GLY A 185 1.73 -17.54 12.79
C GLY A 185 2.62 -16.80 13.79
N PHE A 186 3.57 -15.97 13.32
CA PHE A 186 4.49 -15.22 14.20
C PHE A 186 3.77 -14.36 15.24
N ARG A 187 2.58 -13.83 14.94
CA ARG A 187 1.73 -13.12 15.89
C ARG A 187 1.37 -13.95 17.13
N ASN A 188 1.41 -15.27 17.03
CA ASN A 188 1.17 -16.13 18.19
C ASN A 188 2.38 -16.25 19.13
N GLN A 189 3.57 -15.92 18.63
CA GLN A 189 4.84 -16.00 19.38
C GLN A 189 5.16 -14.71 20.14
N VAL A 190 4.53 -13.58 19.79
CA VAL A 190 4.61 -12.33 20.56
C VAL A 190 3.66 -12.34 21.75
N GLY A 191 4.04 -11.62 22.81
CA GLY A 191 3.26 -11.52 24.06
C GLY A 191 1.83 -11.03 23.83
N LEU A 192 0.91 -11.43 24.73
CA LEU A 192 -0.53 -11.16 24.63
C LEU A 192 -0.86 -9.68 24.43
N THR A 193 -0.08 -8.78 25.03
CA THR A 193 -0.26 -7.32 24.92
C THR A 193 0.08 -6.77 23.53
N LEU A 194 1.08 -7.34 22.86
CA LEU A 194 1.56 -6.88 21.54
C LEU A 194 0.81 -7.53 20.39
N ARG A 195 0.21 -8.70 20.63
CA ARG A 195 -0.59 -9.44 19.64
C ARG A 195 -1.64 -8.59 18.93
N PRO A 196 -2.50 -7.80 19.60
CA PRO A 196 -3.49 -6.97 18.91
C PRO A 196 -2.83 -5.90 18.03
N TRP A 197 -1.66 -5.38 18.43
CA TRP A 197 -0.93 -4.29 17.78
C TRP A 197 0.09 -4.76 16.72
N TYR A 198 0.15 -6.06 16.44
CA TYR A 198 1.23 -6.63 15.62
C TYR A 198 1.36 -5.96 14.25
N PHE A 199 0.23 -5.76 13.54
CA PHE A 199 0.22 -5.14 12.23
C PHE A 199 0.71 -3.68 12.29
N GLU A 200 0.17 -2.90 13.23
CA GLU A 200 0.50 -1.48 13.45
C GLU A 200 1.98 -1.28 13.79
N ILE A 201 2.53 -2.16 14.63
CA ILE A 201 3.94 -2.15 15.00
C ILE A 201 4.78 -2.52 13.78
N ALA A 202 4.41 -3.57 13.04
CA ALA A 202 5.14 -4.03 11.88
C ALA A 202 5.21 -2.95 10.79
N ILE A 203 4.08 -2.32 10.44
CA ILE A 203 4.05 -1.23 9.46
C ILE A 203 4.66 0.07 10.02
N GLY A 204 4.66 0.23 11.35
CA GLY A 204 5.33 1.34 12.04
C GLY A 204 6.85 1.35 11.86
N ILE A 205 7.50 0.19 11.70
CA ILE A 205 8.96 0.09 11.49
C ILE A 205 9.40 0.93 10.28
N PRO A 206 8.94 0.67 9.04
CA PRO A 206 9.35 1.47 7.89
C PRO A 206 8.94 2.94 8.01
N ILE A 207 7.78 3.24 8.60
CA ILE A 207 7.24 4.60 8.69
C ILE A 207 8.06 5.45 9.68
N CYS A 208 8.44 4.89 10.82
CA CYS A 208 9.35 5.55 11.75
C CYS A 208 10.72 5.79 11.13
N LEU A 209 11.27 4.82 10.40
CA LEU A 209 12.55 4.98 9.69
C LEU A 209 12.46 6.03 8.57
N LEU A 210 11.33 6.10 7.87
CA LEU A 210 11.05 7.14 6.89
C LEU A 210 10.99 8.53 7.54
N MET A 211 10.28 8.70 8.65
CA MET A 211 10.23 9.95 9.40
C MET A 211 11.63 10.37 9.89
N LEU A 212 12.43 9.42 10.37
CA LEU A 212 13.83 9.67 10.76
C LEU A 212 14.69 10.07 9.56
N ALA A 213 14.52 9.47 8.39
CA ALA A 213 15.26 9.84 7.18
C ALA A 213 14.90 11.26 6.69
N VAL A 214 13.62 11.62 6.79
CA VAL A 214 13.14 12.99 6.53
C VAL A 214 13.75 13.97 7.55
N ALA A 215 13.69 13.64 8.84
CA ALA A 215 14.25 14.47 9.90
C ALA A 215 15.78 14.65 9.77
N ASP A 216 16.54 13.59 9.45
CA ASP A 216 17.99 13.66 9.18
C ASP A 216 18.28 14.58 7.99
N SER A 217 17.45 14.52 6.94
CA SER A 217 17.60 15.37 5.75
C SER A 217 17.39 16.84 6.09
N PHE A 218 16.39 17.16 6.92
CA PHE A 218 16.17 18.52 7.44
C PHE A 218 17.30 18.97 8.37
N ALA A 219 17.70 18.16 9.34
CA ALA A 219 18.74 18.49 10.32
C ALA A 219 20.10 18.75 9.64
N ARG A 220 20.44 17.98 8.61
CA ARG A 220 21.68 18.14 7.83
C ARG A 220 21.54 19.12 6.67
N ARG A 221 20.39 19.80 6.52
CA ARG A 221 20.09 20.74 5.42
C ARG A 221 20.36 20.15 4.03
N ARG A 222 20.10 18.86 3.85
CA ARG A 222 20.20 18.21 2.54
C ARG A 222 19.02 18.65 1.68
N PRO A 223 19.22 18.95 0.39
CA PRO A 223 18.11 19.30 -0.49
C PRO A 223 17.15 18.12 -0.58
N MET A 224 15.89 18.34 -0.18
CA MET A 224 14.80 17.40 -0.38
C MET A 224 13.99 17.85 -1.59
N ASP A 225 13.79 16.93 -2.53
CA ASP A 225 12.93 17.20 -3.67
C ASP A 225 11.45 17.18 -3.25
N TRP A 226 10.63 17.86 -4.06
CA TRP A 226 9.19 17.94 -3.81
C TRP A 226 8.53 16.55 -3.90
N TRP A 227 9.11 15.61 -4.66
CA TRP A 227 8.69 14.21 -4.71
C TRP A 227 8.68 13.57 -3.32
N THR A 228 9.76 13.75 -2.56
CA THR A 228 9.91 13.19 -1.23
C THR A 228 8.90 13.80 -0.27
N VAL A 229 8.70 15.11 -0.32
CA VAL A 229 7.74 15.81 0.54
C VAL A 229 6.31 15.33 0.26
N LEU A 230 5.91 15.29 -1.02
CA LEU A 230 4.54 14.94 -1.43
C LEU A 230 4.20 13.46 -1.25
N THR A 231 5.18 12.58 -1.05
CA THR A 231 4.93 11.15 -0.83
C THR A 231 5.16 10.73 0.61
N ALA A 232 6.26 11.15 1.23
CA ALA A 232 6.62 10.73 2.59
C ALA A 232 5.67 11.30 3.65
N ILE A 233 5.32 12.58 3.54
CA ILE A 233 4.47 13.23 4.55
C ILE A 233 3.05 12.61 4.55
N PRO A 234 2.34 12.49 3.42
CA PRO A 234 1.01 11.89 3.44
C PRO A 234 1.02 10.44 3.97
N VAL A 235 2.00 9.63 3.56
CA VAL A 235 2.16 8.25 4.04
C VAL A 235 2.32 8.20 5.56
N ALA A 236 3.21 9.03 6.13
CA ALA A 236 3.43 9.08 7.57
C ALA A 236 2.18 9.58 8.31
N SER A 237 1.53 10.63 7.81
CA SER A 237 0.30 11.18 8.39
C SER A 237 -0.82 10.15 8.48
N VAL A 238 -1.00 9.31 7.46
CA VAL A 238 -2.07 8.29 7.44
C VAL A 238 -1.87 7.24 8.52
N TRP A 239 -0.64 6.79 8.71
CA TRP A 239 -0.33 5.86 9.78
C TRP A 239 -0.52 6.50 11.15
N CYS A 240 -0.05 7.74 11.36
CA CYS A 240 -0.27 8.46 12.62
C CYS A 240 -1.76 8.62 12.94
N ILE A 241 -2.58 8.97 11.94
CA ILE A 241 -4.04 9.08 12.09
C ILE A 241 -4.66 7.71 12.40
N GLY A 242 -4.25 6.64 11.70
CA GLY A 242 -4.73 5.29 11.94
C GLY A 242 -4.44 4.81 13.37
N ILE A 243 -3.23 5.05 13.87
CA ILE A 243 -2.85 4.76 15.26
C ILE A 243 -3.70 5.59 16.24
N ALA A 244 -3.86 6.90 15.99
CA ALA A 244 -4.64 7.78 16.86
C ALA A 244 -6.10 7.32 16.96
N ILE A 245 -6.74 7.00 15.83
CA ILE A 245 -8.11 6.48 15.81
C ILE A 245 -8.20 5.19 16.62
N ARG A 246 -7.26 4.26 16.42
CA ARG A 246 -7.25 2.97 17.13
C ARG A 246 -6.99 3.10 18.64
N LEU A 247 -6.24 4.11 19.07
CA LEU A 247 -6.05 4.41 20.50
C LEU A 247 -7.28 5.05 21.15
N LEU A 248 -8.15 5.69 20.36
CA LEU A 248 -9.37 6.35 20.83
C LEU A 248 -10.62 5.45 20.78
N ALA A 249 -10.54 4.31 20.09
CA ALA A 249 -11.60 3.32 19.95
C ALA A 249 -11.55 2.27 21.08
#